data_AF-A0AAW9REZ0-F1
#
_entry.id   AF-A0AAW9REZ0-F1
#
_cell.length_a   1.000
_cell.length_b   1.000
_cell.length_c   1.000
_cell.angle_alpha   90.00
_cell.angle_beta   90.00
_cell.angle_gamma   90.00
#
_symmetry.space_group_name_H-M   'P 1'
#
loop_
_entity.id
_entity.type
_entity.pdbx_description
1 polymer ?
#
loop_
_entity_poly.entity_id
_entity_poly.type
_entity_poly.pdbx_seq_one_letter_code
_entity_poly.pdbx_strand_id
1 'polypeptide(L)'
;MAGSRMPVLAALAAIGFLVGGWLAPQPLQAQESGAWRVKDLIQATEPKIQLRDRRNRILHEVEVAQLVYLYAVMSAIEEAAEIGADLYIVPGNSPNAFAGNGNAGENIVGINFAMLDLIGKDVHAAAAILGHELAHLKLNHREDLEKAQNRAPSSVFSASGTRYSRDNEREADYLGMIWSVEAGYDPQGAVRVHETLYKLSKTSPSGFSGSHPSSIERITVLKSMARRLGR
;
A
#
# COMPACT_ATOMS: atom_id res chain seq x y z
N MET A 1 66.69 -5.82 20.81
CA MET A 1 65.28 -6.19 21.05
C MET A 1 64.62 -4.95 21.66
N ALA A 2 64.13 -4.03 20.82
CA ALA A 2 62.77 -3.99 20.26
C ALA A 2 61.72 -3.61 21.33
N GLY A 3 61.13 -2.42 21.21
CA GLY A 3 59.98 -2.01 22.02
C GLY A 3 59.84 -0.51 22.28
N SER A 4 59.84 0.32 21.23
CA SER A 4 59.39 1.70 21.29
C SER A 4 57.88 1.76 21.59
N ARG A 5 57.49 2.53 22.61
CA ARG A 5 56.10 2.99 22.78
C ARG A 5 56.11 4.50 23.03
N MET A 6 55.69 5.23 22.00
CA MET A 6 55.39 6.65 22.07
C MET A 6 54.13 6.89 22.92
N PRO A 7 54.02 8.01 23.65
CA PRO A 7 52.76 8.44 24.24
C PRO A 7 51.84 8.98 23.14
N VAL A 8 50.61 8.46 23.08
CA VAL A 8 49.53 8.98 22.24
C VAL A 8 49.06 10.31 22.85
N LEU A 9 49.27 11.40 22.11
CA LEU A 9 48.65 12.69 22.37
C LEU A 9 47.12 12.56 22.24
N ALA A 10 46.43 12.91 23.32
CA ALA A 10 44.99 13.17 23.31
C ALA A 10 44.74 14.46 22.53
N ALA A 11 44.12 14.34 21.35
CA ALA A 11 43.55 15.47 20.63
C ALA A 11 42.03 15.48 20.86
N LEU A 12 41.59 16.38 21.75
CA LEU A 12 40.21 16.81 21.89
C LEU A 12 39.78 17.49 20.58
N ALA A 13 38.96 16.82 19.78
CA ALA A 13 38.26 17.46 18.67
C ALA A 13 36.95 18.06 19.18
N ALA A 14 36.88 19.38 19.10
CA ALA A 14 35.79 20.22 19.55
C ALA A 14 34.44 19.84 18.91
N ILE A 15 33.39 19.81 19.74
CA ILE A 15 32.00 19.79 19.32
C ILE A 15 31.69 21.16 18.70
N GLY A 16 31.72 21.22 17.36
CA GLY A 16 31.21 22.35 16.61
C GLY A 16 29.69 22.26 16.52
N PHE A 17 28.99 23.08 17.30
CA PHE A 17 27.59 23.43 17.07
C PHE A 17 27.48 24.09 15.69
N LEU A 18 26.93 23.38 14.71
CA LEU A 18 26.54 23.99 13.44
C LEU A 18 25.16 24.64 13.59
N VAL A 19 25.21 25.96 13.45
CA VAL A 19 24.14 26.93 13.34
C VAL A 19 23.05 26.46 12.39
N GLY A 20 21.80 26.63 12.81
CA GLY A 20 20.61 26.30 12.04
C GLY A 20 20.57 27.01 10.70
N GLY A 21 20.85 26.25 9.64
CA GLY A 21 20.38 26.56 8.31
C GLY A 21 18.93 26.10 8.21
N TRP A 22 18.04 26.99 7.78
CA TRP A 22 16.76 26.59 7.21
C TRP A 22 17.04 25.76 5.96
N LEU A 23 17.22 24.46 6.13
CA LEU A 23 17.19 23.51 5.02
C LEU A 23 15.75 23.52 4.51
N ALA A 24 15.52 24.10 3.34
CA ALA A 24 14.29 23.85 2.60
C ALA A 24 14.06 22.34 2.57
N PRO A 25 12.83 21.85 2.83
CA PRO A 25 12.56 20.43 2.80
C PRO A 25 13.02 19.88 1.44
N GLN A 26 14.00 18.96 1.49
CA GLN A 26 14.45 18.27 0.29
C GLN A 26 13.23 17.62 -0.35
N PRO A 27 12.99 17.77 -1.66
CA PRO A 27 11.89 17.07 -2.30
C PRO A 27 12.08 15.57 -2.04
N LEU A 28 11.05 14.89 -1.50
CA LEU A 28 11.04 13.44 -1.33
C LEU A 28 11.19 12.80 -2.72
N GLN A 29 12.42 12.50 -3.08
CA GLN A 29 12.75 11.83 -4.34
C GLN A 29 12.20 10.40 -4.28
N ALA A 30 11.63 9.92 -5.38
CA ALA A 30 11.15 8.56 -5.48
C ALA A 30 12.26 7.56 -5.10
N GLN A 31 11.91 6.54 -4.31
CA GLN A 31 12.79 5.41 -4.05
C GLN A 31 13.07 4.66 -5.37
N GLU A 32 14.11 3.81 -5.43
CA GLU A 32 14.58 3.23 -6.70
C GLU A 32 13.48 2.59 -7.59
N SER A 33 12.36 2.14 -7.03
CA SER A 33 11.24 1.54 -7.76
C SER A 33 10.24 2.53 -8.39
N GLY A 34 10.38 3.84 -8.17
CA GLY A 34 9.33 4.81 -8.53
C GLY A 34 8.11 4.72 -7.61
N ALA A 35 8.28 4.15 -6.41
CA ALA A 35 7.28 4.06 -5.36
C ALA A 35 7.66 4.97 -4.18
N TRP A 36 6.66 5.38 -3.39
CA TRP A 36 6.85 6.18 -2.17
C TRP A 36 6.20 5.49 -0.99
N ARG A 37 6.98 5.21 0.07
CA ARG A 37 6.45 4.61 1.29
C ARG A 37 5.60 5.63 2.04
N VAL A 38 4.37 5.25 2.37
CA VAL A 38 3.41 6.16 3.03
C VAL A 38 3.93 6.64 4.38
N LYS A 39 4.58 5.77 5.15
CA LYS A 39 5.18 6.11 6.46
C LYS A 39 6.19 7.27 6.39
N ASP A 40 6.88 7.42 5.26
CA ASP A 40 7.84 8.50 5.06
C ASP A 40 7.13 9.78 4.60
N LEU A 41 6.10 9.64 3.75
CA LEU A 41 5.30 10.77 3.26
C LEU A 41 4.50 11.47 4.38
N ILE A 42 3.93 10.74 5.33
CA ILE A 42 3.12 11.32 6.41
C ILE A 42 3.93 12.16 7.41
N GLN A 43 5.26 12.14 7.32
CA GLN A 43 6.15 12.98 8.13
C GLN A 43 6.35 14.38 7.53
N ALA A 44 5.84 14.64 6.33
CA ALA A 44 5.95 15.95 5.70
C ALA A 44 5.20 17.02 6.50
N THR A 45 5.79 18.21 6.58
CA THR A 45 5.19 19.38 7.23
C THR A 45 4.19 20.12 6.33
N GLU A 46 4.31 19.94 5.02
CA GLU A 46 3.45 20.56 4.04
C GLU A 46 2.10 19.82 3.94
N PRO A 47 0.98 20.52 3.70
CA PRO A 47 -0.32 19.86 3.57
C PRO A 47 -0.44 18.99 2.31
N LYS A 48 0.44 19.22 1.32
CA LYS A 48 0.47 18.51 0.05
C LYS A 48 1.90 18.17 -0.35
N ILE A 49 2.06 17.04 -1.02
CA ILE A 49 3.35 16.56 -1.52
C ILE A 49 3.24 16.31 -3.02
N GLN A 50 4.24 16.76 -3.78
CA GLN A 50 4.38 16.43 -5.18
C GLN A 50 5.26 15.19 -5.34
N LEU A 51 4.67 14.11 -5.84
CA LEU A 51 5.36 12.87 -6.15
C LEU A 51 6.05 13.01 -7.51
N ARG A 52 7.37 12.85 -7.53
CA ARG A 52 8.21 13.18 -8.69
C ARG A 52 9.04 12.00 -9.16
N ASP A 53 9.17 11.85 -10.48
CA ASP A 53 10.05 10.83 -11.06
C ASP A 53 11.55 11.17 -10.88
N ARG A 54 12.43 10.26 -11.31
CA ARG A 54 13.89 10.46 -11.27
C ARG A 54 14.39 11.65 -12.12
N ARG A 55 13.57 12.15 -13.05
CA ARG A 55 13.85 13.33 -13.88
C ARG A 55 13.24 14.59 -13.27
N ASN A 56 12.81 14.54 -12.02
CA ASN A 56 12.18 15.62 -11.26
C ASN A 56 10.83 16.09 -11.85
N ARG A 57 10.20 15.29 -12.72
CA ARG A 57 8.87 15.61 -13.26
C ARG A 57 7.81 15.27 -12.24
N ILE A 58 6.84 16.17 -12.04
CA ILE A 58 5.68 15.91 -11.19
C ILE A 58 4.83 14.84 -11.88
N LEU A 59 4.58 13.74 -11.17
CA LEU A 59 3.71 12.66 -11.61
C LEU A 59 2.33 12.78 -10.99
N HIS A 60 2.26 13.16 -9.71
CA HIS A 60 1.00 13.34 -8.98
C HIS A 60 1.18 14.29 -7.79
N GLU A 61 0.08 14.85 -7.29
CA GLU A 61 0.05 15.61 -6.03
C GLU A 61 -0.88 14.91 -5.05
N VAL A 62 -0.44 14.71 -3.82
CA VAL A 62 -1.20 14.01 -2.76
C VAL A 62 -1.39 14.91 -1.55
N GLU A 63 -2.54 14.80 -0.89
CA GLU A 63 -2.79 15.46 0.38
C GLU A 63 -2.23 14.62 1.53
N VAL A 64 -1.45 15.23 2.43
CA VAL A 64 -0.89 14.51 3.59
C VAL A 64 -2.00 13.99 4.50
N ALA A 65 -3.08 14.73 4.67
CA ALA A 65 -4.25 14.29 5.45
C ALA A 65 -4.85 12.97 4.91
N GLN A 66 -4.92 12.81 3.58
CA GLN A 66 -5.39 11.57 2.96
C GLN A 66 -4.46 10.39 3.29
N LEU A 67 -3.15 10.61 3.20
CA LEU A 67 -2.15 9.59 3.52
C LEU A 67 -2.15 9.22 5.00
N VAL A 68 -2.41 10.18 5.90
CA VAL A 68 -2.58 9.92 7.34
C VAL A 68 -3.79 9.03 7.59
N TYR A 69 -4.94 9.31 6.96
CA TYR A 69 -6.11 8.43 7.07
C TYR A 69 -5.82 7.04 6.53
N LEU A 70 -5.18 6.96 5.36
CA LEU A 70 -4.83 5.68 4.75
C LEU A 70 -3.88 4.86 5.64
N TYR A 71 -2.88 5.50 6.23
CA TYR A 71 -1.95 4.86 7.16
C TYR A 71 -2.63 4.41 8.46
N ALA A 72 -3.51 5.23 9.03
CA ALA A 72 -4.27 4.86 10.23
C ALA A 72 -5.20 3.67 9.97
N VAL A 73 -5.85 3.64 8.80
CA VAL A 73 -6.66 2.50 8.36
C VAL A 73 -5.80 1.25 8.22
N MET A 74 -4.66 1.35 7.52
CA MET A 74 -3.73 0.22 7.38
C MET A 74 -3.35 -0.35 8.75
N SER A 75 -2.87 0.49 9.68
CA SER A 75 -2.45 0.03 11.00
C SER A 75 -3.55 -0.67 11.79
N ALA A 76 -4.80 -0.19 11.70
CA ALA A 76 -5.94 -0.83 12.36
C ALA A 76 -6.28 -2.20 11.75
N ILE A 77 -6.16 -2.34 10.42
CA ILE A 77 -6.41 -3.63 9.75
C ILE A 77 -5.24 -4.60 9.98
N GLU A 78 -3.99 -4.14 10.01
CA GLU A 78 -2.82 -4.97 10.33
C GLU A 78 -2.94 -5.62 11.72
N GLU A 79 -3.47 -4.86 12.69
CA GLU A 79 -3.76 -5.37 14.04
C GLU A 79 -4.82 -6.45 14.01
N ALA A 80 -5.98 -6.21 13.38
CA ALA A 80 -7.05 -7.21 13.25
C ALA A 80 -6.62 -8.45 12.46
N ALA A 81 -5.79 -8.27 11.43
CA ALA A 81 -5.32 -9.34 10.57
C ALA A 81 -4.10 -10.10 11.13
N GLU A 82 -3.47 -9.58 12.19
CA GLU A 82 -2.20 -10.07 12.74
C GLU A 82 -1.13 -10.29 11.64
N ILE A 83 -1.00 -9.29 10.76
CA ILE A 83 0.00 -9.29 9.68
C ILE A 83 0.38 -7.86 9.34
N GLY A 84 1.69 -7.58 9.36
CA GLY A 84 2.22 -6.27 8.96
C GLY A 84 2.66 -6.26 7.50
N ALA A 85 2.53 -5.11 6.84
CA ALA A 85 3.03 -4.82 5.50
C ALA A 85 3.35 -3.34 5.31
N ASP A 86 4.40 -3.05 4.53
CA ASP A 86 4.70 -1.68 4.17
C ASP A 86 3.78 -1.15 3.07
N LEU A 87 3.15 -0.01 3.32
CA LEU A 87 2.26 0.63 2.37
C LEU A 87 3.01 1.61 1.46
N TYR A 88 2.83 1.45 0.14
CA TYR A 88 3.43 2.29 -0.88
C TYR A 88 2.40 2.92 -1.80
N ILE A 89 2.66 4.17 -2.19
CA ILE A 89 2.00 4.81 -3.32
C ILE A 89 2.83 4.56 -4.58
N VAL A 90 2.17 4.21 -5.68
CA VAL A 90 2.82 3.94 -6.97
C VAL A 90 2.14 4.64 -8.15
N PRO A 91 2.85 4.85 -9.27
CA PRO A 91 2.23 5.40 -10.47
C PRO A 91 1.20 4.44 -11.07
N GLY A 92 0.09 5.00 -11.58
CA GLY A 92 -0.90 4.24 -12.34
C GLY A 92 -2.13 5.07 -12.66
N ASN A 93 -2.60 4.99 -13.90
CA ASN A 93 -3.72 5.79 -14.43
C ASN A 93 -5.06 5.03 -14.42
N SER A 94 -5.05 3.74 -14.11
CA SER A 94 -6.23 2.90 -13.92
C SER A 94 -6.25 2.41 -12.48
N PRO A 95 -7.35 2.55 -11.71
CA PRO A 95 -7.35 2.23 -10.28
C PRO A 95 -6.83 0.82 -10.04
N ASN A 96 -5.82 0.66 -9.18
CA ASN A 96 -5.28 -0.63 -8.78
C ASN A 96 -4.72 -0.61 -7.36
N ALA A 97 -4.80 -1.75 -6.69
CA ALA A 97 -4.05 -2.07 -5.49
C ALA A 97 -3.42 -3.46 -5.66
N PHE A 98 -2.41 -3.78 -4.85
CA PHE A 98 -1.78 -5.10 -4.87
C PHE A 98 -1.08 -5.39 -3.54
N ALA A 99 -0.87 -6.67 -3.29
CA ALA A 99 -0.04 -7.16 -2.21
C ALA A 99 1.00 -8.19 -2.70
N GLY A 100 2.14 -8.25 -2.02
CA GLY A 100 3.17 -9.26 -2.26
C GLY A 100 4.42 -9.01 -1.44
N ASN A 101 5.52 -9.67 -1.80
CA ASN A 101 6.79 -9.51 -1.11
C ASN A 101 7.71 -8.54 -1.89
N GLY A 102 8.42 -7.71 -1.12
CA GLY A 102 9.53 -6.90 -1.59
C GLY A 102 10.79 -7.73 -1.82
N ASN A 103 11.89 -7.05 -2.18
CA ASN A 103 13.13 -7.74 -2.54
C ASN A 103 13.84 -8.37 -1.33
N ALA A 104 13.59 -7.87 -0.13
CA ALA A 104 14.12 -8.44 1.12
C ALA A 104 13.12 -9.41 1.78
N GLY A 105 12.02 -9.77 1.09
CA GLY A 105 10.99 -10.67 1.58
C GLY A 105 9.94 -10.01 2.47
N GLU A 106 10.05 -8.71 2.73
CA GLU A 106 9.09 -7.93 3.48
C GLU A 106 7.73 -7.89 2.78
N ASN A 107 6.64 -7.94 3.56
CA ASN A 107 5.30 -7.79 3.01
C ASN A 107 5.08 -6.35 2.57
N ILE A 108 4.44 -6.18 1.42
CA ILE A 108 4.19 -4.88 0.80
C ILE A 108 2.75 -4.84 0.30
N VAL A 109 2.11 -3.70 0.54
CA VAL A 109 0.86 -3.31 -0.11
C VAL A 109 1.12 -2.05 -0.95
N GLY A 110 0.66 -2.05 -2.20
CA GLY A 110 0.77 -0.91 -3.10
C GLY A 110 -0.61 -0.39 -3.50
N ILE A 111 -0.80 0.92 -3.49
CA ILE A 111 -1.98 1.61 -4.03
C ILE A 111 -1.50 2.60 -5.08
N ASN A 112 -2.12 2.59 -6.26
CA ASN A 112 -1.73 3.52 -7.32
C ASN A 112 -2.50 4.84 -7.28
N PHE A 113 -2.00 5.86 -8.00
CA PHE A 113 -2.60 7.20 -8.03
C PHE A 113 -4.09 7.19 -8.37
N ALA A 114 -4.50 6.47 -9.41
CA ALA A 114 -5.90 6.41 -9.80
C ALA A 114 -6.81 5.75 -8.74
N MET A 115 -6.31 4.78 -7.97
CA MET A 115 -7.06 4.21 -6.85
C MET A 115 -7.12 5.19 -5.68
N LEU A 116 -6.01 5.86 -5.36
CA LEU A 116 -5.95 6.89 -4.33
C LEU A 116 -6.95 8.02 -4.61
N ASP A 117 -7.03 8.48 -5.86
CA ASP A 117 -8.00 9.50 -6.29
C ASP A 117 -9.44 8.99 -6.22
N LEU A 118 -9.67 7.71 -6.57
CA LEU A 118 -11.00 7.09 -6.53
C LEU A 118 -11.56 7.01 -5.11
N ILE A 119 -10.73 6.60 -4.15
CA ILE A 119 -11.19 6.42 -2.76
C ILE A 119 -11.23 7.74 -1.98
N GLY A 120 -10.40 8.71 -2.35
CA GLY A 120 -10.30 9.98 -1.65
C GLY A 120 -10.08 9.78 -0.15
N LYS A 121 -10.97 10.33 0.67
CA LYS A 121 -10.94 10.24 2.14
C LYS A 121 -11.96 9.24 2.71
N ASP A 122 -12.56 8.37 1.88
CA ASP A 122 -13.47 7.33 2.38
C ASP A 122 -12.66 6.23 3.08
N VAL A 123 -12.56 6.34 4.42
CA VAL A 123 -11.81 5.41 5.26
C VAL A 123 -12.38 3.99 5.22
N HIS A 124 -13.66 3.82 4.92
CA HIS A 124 -14.29 2.50 4.82
C HIS A 124 -13.96 1.82 3.50
N ALA A 125 -13.90 2.60 2.40
CA ALA A 125 -13.39 2.12 1.12
C ALA A 125 -11.91 1.74 1.23
N ALA A 126 -11.11 2.56 1.91
CA ALA A 126 -9.71 2.27 2.18
C ALA A 126 -9.56 0.97 2.99
N ALA A 127 -10.36 0.79 4.04
CA ALA A 127 -10.33 -0.42 4.89
C ALA A 127 -10.64 -1.68 4.07
N ALA A 128 -11.65 -1.62 3.21
CA ALA A 128 -12.01 -2.73 2.36
C ALA A 128 -10.88 -3.13 1.39
N ILE A 129 -10.23 -2.15 0.75
CA ILE A 129 -9.13 -2.40 -0.20
C ILE A 129 -7.92 -2.95 0.55
N LEU A 130 -7.49 -2.29 1.64
CA LEU A 130 -6.32 -2.70 2.40
C LEU A 130 -6.51 -4.07 3.07
N GLY A 131 -7.69 -4.34 3.63
CA GLY A 131 -8.03 -5.65 4.19
C GLY A 131 -8.03 -6.76 3.14
N HIS A 132 -8.53 -6.49 1.94
CA HIS A 132 -8.48 -7.43 0.81
C HIS A 132 -7.02 -7.75 0.43
N GLU A 133 -6.16 -6.74 0.30
CA GLU A 133 -4.74 -6.93 -0.04
C GLU A 133 -3.97 -7.67 1.06
N LEU A 134 -4.21 -7.35 2.34
CA LEU A 134 -3.63 -8.07 3.47
C LEU A 134 -4.10 -9.53 3.53
N ALA A 135 -5.32 -9.83 3.08
CA ALA A 135 -5.83 -11.20 3.06
C ALA A 135 -5.09 -12.06 2.03
N HIS A 136 -4.72 -11.49 0.88
CA HIS A 136 -3.85 -12.17 -0.08
C HIS A 136 -2.48 -12.52 0.51
N LEU A 137 -1.91 -11.65 1.34
CA LEU A 137 -0.65 -11.92 2.05
C LEU A 137 -0.84 -13.00 3.12
N LYS A 138 -1.87 -12.86 3.98
CA LYS A 138 -2.13 -13.79 5.09
C LYS A 138 -2.36 -15.22 4.60
N LEU A 139 -3.05 -15.37 3.48
CA LEU A 139 -3.38 -16.67 2.90
C LEU A 139 -2.35 -17.18 1.89
N ASN A 140 -1.24 -16.45 1.67
CA ASN A 140 -0.21 -16.79 0.69
C ASN A 140 -0.76 -17.05 -0.73
N HIS A 141 -1.84 -16.36 -1.11
CA HIS A 141 -2.48 -16.53 -2.41
C HIS A 141 -1.54 -16.33 -3.60
N ARG A 142 -0.47 -15.57 -3.42
CA ARG A 142 0.55 -15.35 -4.44
C ARG A 142 1.37 -16.63 -4.70
N GLU A 143 1.71 -17.36 -3.65
CA GLU A 143 2.43 -18.63 -3.77
C GLU A 143 1.59 -19.66 -4.54
N ASP A 144 0.28 -19.71 -4.26
CA ASP A 144 -0.66 -20.56 -5.02
C ASP A 144 -0.67 -20.20 -6.51
N LEU A 145 -0.64 -18.90 -6.80
CA LEU A 145 -0.65 -18.36 -8.16
C LEU A 145 0.66 -18.68 -8.89
N GLU A 146 1.81 -18.52 -8.21
CA GLU A 146 3.13 -18.86 -8.74
C GLU A 146 3.25 -20.36 -9.03
N LYS A 147 2.78 -21.22 -8.11
CA LYS A 147 2.71 -22.67 -8.31
C LYS A 147 1.79 -23.05 -9.46
N ALA A 148 0.58 -22.49 -9.53
CA ALA A 148 -0.38 -22.80 -10.58
C ALA A 148 0.09 -22.36 -11.97
N GLN A 149 0.90 -21.29 -12.05
CA GLN A 149 1.40 -20.74 -13.32
C GLN A 149 2.86 -21.12 -13.62
N ASN A 150 3.51 -21.95 -12.80
CA ASN A 150 4.93 -22.27 -12.87
C ASN A 150 5.82 -21.02 -13.00
N ARG A 151 5.49 -19.95 -12.26
CA ARG A 151 6.24 -18.69 -12.27
C ARG A 151 7.27 -18.68 -11.14
N ALA A 152 8.44 -18.12 -11.43
CA ALA A 152 9.43 -17.84 -10.40
C ALA A 152 8.93 -16.72 -9.47
N PRO A 153 9.36 -16.74 -8.18
CA PRO A 153 9.10 -15.64 -7.26
C PRO A 153 9.58 -14.33 -7.88
N SER A 154 8.71 -13.32 -7.84
CA SER A 154 9.01 -12.00 -8.42
C SER A 154 8.61 -10.89 -7.46
N SER A 155 9.40 -9.82 -7.44
CA SER A 155 9.09 -8.61 -6.68
C SER A 155 7.71 -8.08 -7.04
N VAL A 156 6.92 -7.68 -6.05
CA VAL A 156 5.57 -7.17 -6.29
C VAL A 156 5.55 -5.92 -7.20
N PHE A 157 6.60 -5.10 -7.15
CA PHE A 157 6.74 -3.92 -8.03
C PHE A 157 7.09 -4.27 -9.49
N SER A 158 7.58 -5.47 -9.75
CA SER A 158 7.92 -5.96 -11.09
C SER A 158 6.85 -6.88 -11.68
N ALA A 159 5.94 -7.39 -10.84
CA ALA A 159 4.95 -8.37 -11.22
C ALA A 159 3.70 -7.72 -11.85
N SER A 160 3.81 -7.33 -13.13
CA SER A 160 2.64 -6.91 -13.89
C SER A 160 1.69 -8.09 -14.16
N GLY A 161 0.42 -7.94 -13.76
CA GLY A 161 -0.68 -8.78 -14.27
C GLY A 161 -0.88 -10.14 -13.59
N THR A 162 -0.72 -10.24 -12.27
CA THR A 162 -1.17 -11.41 -11.51
C THR A 162 -2.70 -11.41 -11.39
N ARG A 163 -3.34 -12.52 -11.80
CA ARG A 163 -4.78 -12.76 -11.63
C ARG A 163 -4.97 -13.90 -10.65
N TYR A 164 -5.55 -13.61 -9.50
CA TYR A 164 -5.87 -14.62 -8.51
C TYR A 164 -7.05 -15.49 -8.95
N SER A 165 -7.16 -16.68 -8.37
CA SER A 165 -8.30 -17.56 -8.60
C SER A 165 -9.58 -16.91 -8.07
N ARG A 166 -10.75 -17.37 -8.55
CA ARG A 166 -12.03 -16.87 -8.03
C ARG A 166 -12.22 -17.19 -6.54
N ASP A 167 -11.67 -18.31 -6.08
CA ASP A 167 -11.78 -18.70 -4.68
C ASP A 167 -10.87 -17.83 -3.81
N ASN A 168 -9.64 -17.55 -4.26
CA ASN A 168 -8.73 -16.62 -3.59
C ASN A 168 -9.36 -15.22 -3.44
N GLU A 169 -10.06 -14.73 -4.47
CA GLU A 169 -10.76 -13.44 -4.40
C GLU A 169 -11.92 -13.45 -3.39
N ARG A 170 -12.65 -14.56 -3.27
CA ARG A 170 -13.75 -14.70 -2.30
C ARG A 170 -13.23 -14.81 -0.87
N GLU A 171 -12.13 -15.51 -0.67
CA GLU A 171 -11.47 -15.62 0.63
C GLU A 171 -10.91 -14.27 1.07
N ALA A 172 -10.31 -13.52 0.15
CA ALA A 172 -9.83 -12.16 0.39
C ALA A 172 -10.97 -11.17 0.68
N ASP A 173 -12.08 -11.22 -0.08
CA ASP A 173 -13.32 -10.47 0.22
C ASP A 173 -13.83 -10.76 1.63
N TYR A 174 -13.84 -12.05 2.00
CA TYR A 174 -14.36 -12.52 3.27
C TYR A 174 -13.55 -11.98 4.43
N LEU A 175 -12.24 -12.25 4.46
CA LEU A 175 -11.36 -11.81 5.53
C LEU A 175 -11.21 -10.30 5.58
N GLY A 176 -11.04 -9.65 4.42
CA GLY A 176 -10.90 -8.21 4.32
C GLY A 176 -12.11 -7.47 4.92
N MET A 177 -13.33 -7.96 4.69
CA MET A 177 -14.53 -7.39 5.32
C MET A 177 -14.61 -7.67 6.82
N ILE A 178 -14.23 -8.87 7.28
CA ILE A 178 -14.21 -9.20 8.71
C ILE A 178 -13.25 -8.29 9.45
N TRP A 179 -12.01 -8.15 8.98
CA TRP A 179 -11.03 -7.27 9.60
C TRP A 179 -11.42 -5.80 9.52
N SER A 180 -12.08 -5.37 8.44
CA SER A 180 -12.65 -4.03 8.35
C SER A 180 -13.63 -3.76 9.49
N VAL A 181 -14.52 -4.71 9.77
CA VAL A 181 -15.52 -4.59 10.84
C VAL A 181 -14.88 -4.65 12.23
N GLU A 182 -13.94 -5.57 12.43
CA GLU A 182 -13.18 -5.69 13.69
C GLU A 182 -12.39 -4.41 14.01
N ALA A 183 -11.84 -3.75 12.97
CA ALA A 183 -11.16 -2.46 13.07
C ALA A 183 -12.13 -1.25 13.16
N GLY A 184 -13.45 -1.48 13.19
CA GLY A 184 -14.47 -0.44 13.38
C GLY A 184 -14.91 0.29 12.10
N TYR A 185 -14.62 -0.24 10.92
CA TYR A 185 -15.04 0.32 9.63
C TYR A 185 -16.35 -0.29 9.12
N ASP A 186 -17.16 0.54 8.45
CA ASP A 186 -18.42 0.13 7.83
C ASP A 186 -18.18 -0.88 6.68
N PRO A 187 -18.76 -2.10 6.75
CA PRO A 187 -18.60 -3.11 5.71
C PRO A 187 -19.23 -2.71 4.37
N GLN A 188 -20.08 -1.66 4.32
CA GLN A 188 -20.56 -1.09 3.06
C GLN A 188 -19.42 -0.45 2.23
N GLY A 189 -18.26 -0.15 2.83
CA GLY A 189 -17.08 0.32 2.10
C GLY A 189 -16.70 -0.64 0.97
N ALA A 190 -16.67 -1.94 1.23
CA ALA A 190 -16.36 -2.97 0.23
C ALA A 190 -17.40 -3.00 -0.90
N VAL A 191 -18.69 -2.87 -0.56
CA VAL A 191 -19.77 -2.82 -1.57
C VAL A 191 -19.60 -1.62 -2.49
N ARG A 192 -19.35 -0.42 -1.94
CA ARG A 192 -19.17 0.81 -2.72
C ARG A 192 -17.98 0.73 -3.66
N VAL A 193 -16.84 0.22 -3.18
CA VAL A 193 -15.63 0.01 -3.99
C VAL A 193 -15.94 -0.94 -5.14
N HIS A 194 -16.52 -2.11 -4.85
CA HIS A 194 -16.79 -3.11 -5.88
C HIS A 194 -17.80 -2.65 -6.93
N GLU A 195 -18.85 -1.92 -6.54
CA GLU A 195 -19.81 -1.33 -7.48
C GLU A 195 -19.15 -0.28 -8.37
N THR A 196 -18.28 0.56 -7.81
CA THR A 196 -17.54 1.59 -8.55
C THR A 196 -16.60 0.94 -9.56
N LEU A 197 -15.80 -0.04 -9.14
CA LEU A 197 -14.87 -0.75 -10.01
C LEU A 197 -15.58 -1.60 -11.07
N TYR A 198 -16.74 -2.18 -10.75
CA TYR A 198 -17.56 -2.87 -11.74
C TYR A 198 -18.07 -1.92 -12.82
N LYS A 199 -18.55 -0.73 -12.45
CA LYS A 199 -18.97 0.29 -13.43
C LYS A 199 -17.80 0.72 -14.33
N LEU A 200 -16.65 1.01 -13.73
CA LEU A 200 -15.44 1.41 -14.48
C LEU A 200 -14.96 0.30 -15.43
N SER A 201 -15.07 -0.97 -15.04
CA SER A 201 -14.67 -2.11 -15.88
C SER A 201 -15.46 -2.22 -17.19
N LYS A 202 -16.68 -1.66 -17.24
CA LYS A 202 -17.50 -1.63 -18.46
C LYS A 202 -16.97 -0.64 -19.50
N THR A 203 -16.26 0.39 -19.06
CA THR A 203 -15.75 1.46 -19.91
C THR A 203 -14.24 1.42 -20.08
N SER A 204 -13.51 0.73 -19.19
CA SER A 204 -12.05 0.59 -19.23
C SER A 204 -11.63 -0.68 -18.49
N PRO A 205 -11.28 -1.78 -19.21
CA PRO A 205 -10.95 -3.06 -18.58
C PRO A 205 -9.58 -3.10 -17.85
N SER A 206 -8.72 -2.10 -18.02
CA SER A 206 -7.38 -2.04 -17.42
C SER A 206 -7.42 -1.60 -15.95
N GLY A 207 -6.52 -2.14 -15.09
CA GLY A 207 -6.41 -1.79 -13.66
C GLY A 207 -6.79 -2.94 -12.71
N PHE A 208 -7.41 -2.61 -11.57
CA PHE A 208 -7.96 -3.52 -10.55
C PHE A 208 -8.93 -4.51 -11.21
N SER A 209 -9.73 -4.09 -12.18
CA SER A 209 -10.57 -4.98 -12.98
C SER A 209 -9.79 -6.04 -13.77
N GLY A 210 -8.49 -5.83 -13.98
CA GLY A 210 -7.58 -6.73 -14.67
C GLY A 210 -6.87 -7.72 -13.73
N SER A 211 -6.49 -7.31 -12.51
CA SER A 211 -5.83 -8.13 -11.48
C SER A 211 -6.84 -8.81 -10.55
N HIS A 212 -7.81 -8.05 -10.06
CA HIS A 212 -8.87 -8.41 -9.12
C HIS A 212 -10.26 -8.06 -9.72
N PRO A 213 -10.76 -8.80 -10.72
CA PRO A 213 -12.01 -8.44 -11.38
C PRO A 213 -13.21 -8.41 -10.41
N SER A 214 -13.83 -7.24 -10.29
CA SER A 214 -15.14 -7.11 -9.63
C SER A 214 -16.24 -7.77 -10.48
N SER A 215 -17.22 -8.40 -9.83
CA SER A 215 -18.32 -9.11 -10.51
C SER A 215 -19.65 -8.89 -9.79
N ILE A 216 -20.78 -9.09 -10.50
CA ILE A 216 -22.12 -9.05 -9.89
C ILE A 216 -22.23 -10.07 -8.75
N GLU A 217 -21.60 -11.22 -8.92
CA GLU A 217 -21.56 -12.28 -7.93
C GLU A 217 -20.86 -11.81 -6.64
N ARG A 218 -19.63 -11.28 -6.74
CA ARG A 218 -18.90 -10.72 -5.59
C ARG A 218 -19.68 -9.59 -4.93
N ILE A 219 -20.22 -8.65 -5.70
CA ILE A 219 -21.09 -7.56 -5.18
C ILE A 219 -22.28 -8.13 -4.40
N THR A 220 -22.92 -9.19 -4.90
CA THR A 220 -24.07 -9.81 -4.25
C THR A 220 -23.68 -10.45 -2.91
N VAL A 221 -22.54 -11.15 -2.88
CA VAL A 221 -21.98 -11.75 -1.66
C VAL A 221 -21.60 -10.67 -0.64
N LEU A 222 -20.86 -9.64 -1.06
CA LEU A 222 -20.45 -8.52 -0.21
C LEU A 222 -21.67 -7.80 0.38
N LYS A 223 -22.73 -7.56 -0.41
CA LYS A 223 -23.99 -7.00 0.10
C LYS A 223 -24.63 -7.88 1.16
N SER A 224 -24.57 -9.21 0.98
CA SER A 224 -25.10 -10.15 1.97
C SER A 224 -24.31 -10.13 3.27
N MET A 225 -22.98 -10.14 3.17
CA MET A 225 -22.09 -10.06 4.32
C MET A 225 -22.23 -8.74 5.06
N ALA A 226 -22.24 -7.60 4.36
CA ALA A 226 -22.38 -6.28 4.97
C ALA A 226 -23.70 -6.15 5.77
N ARG A 227 -24.80 -6.77 5.31
CA ARG A 227 -26.05 -6.82 6.08
C ARG A 227 -25.97 -7.68 7.34
N ARG A 228 -25.11 -8.70 7.36
CA ARG A 228 -24.92 -9.60 8.49
C ARG A 228 -23.99 -8.99 9.54
N LEU A 229 -22.98 -8.26 9.09
CA LEU A 229 -21.92 -7.69 9.95
C LEU A 229 -22.25 -6.27 10.42
N GLY A 230 -23.02 -5.49 9.67
CA GLY A 230 -23.41 -4.12 10.04
C GLY A 230 -24.57 -4.03 11.04
N ARG A 231 -24.69 -4.98 11.96
CA ARG A 231 -25.73 -5.03 13.00
C ARG A 231 -25.15 -4.78 14.38
#